data_AF-A0A959YXX0-F1
#
_entry.id   AF-A0A959YXX0-F1
#
_cell.length_a   1.000
_cell.length_b   1.000
_cell.length_c   1.000
_cell.angle_alpha   90.00
_cell.angle_beta   90.00
_cell.angle_gamma   90.00
#
_symmetry.space_group_name_H-M   'P 1'
#
loop_
_entity.id
_entity.type
_entity.pdbx_description
1 polymer ?
#
loop_
_entity_poly.entity_id
_entity_poly.type
_entity_poly.pdbx_seq_one_letter_code
_entity_poly.pdbx_strand_id
1 'polypeptide(L)' 'MWSRLFLSLALSVPVAGMAQHTDTLRFRSQAMDADRLVVVHLPEFHRYASEEVRMPVIVVLDGQHEWFVGPVVNDIRY' A
#
# COMPACT_ATOMS: atom_id res chain seq x y z
N MET A 1 -11.99 -30.57 -26.94
CA MET A 1 -12.72 -29.71 -25.98
C MET A 1 -11.98 -29.43 -24.67
N TRP A 2 -10.84 -30.09 -24.38
CA TRP A 2 -10.11 -29.92 -23.11
C TRP A 2 -9.02 -28.84 -23.18
N SER A 3 -8.50 -28.53 -24.38
CA SER A 3 -7.47 -27.49 -24.58
C SER A 3 -7.95 -26.06 -24.33
N ARG A 4 -9.26 -25.79 -24.45
CA ARG A 4 -9.84 -24.47 -24.17
C ARG A 4 -10.01 -24.19 -22.67
N LEU A 5 -10.18 -25.23 -21.85
CA LEU A 5 -10.37 -25.11 -20.39
C LEU A 5 -9.08 -24.75 -19.66
N PHE A 6 -7.91 -25.23 -20.14
CA PHE A 6 -6.61 -24.89 -19.57
C PHE A 6 -6.23 -23.42 -19.80
N LEU A 7 -6.62 -22.83 -20.94
CA LEU A 7 -6.31 -21.44 -21.27
C LEU A 7 -7.09 -20.45 -20.39
N SER A 8 -8.34 -20.77 -20.05
CA SER A 8 -9.17 -19.95 -19.14
C SER A 8 -8.72 -20.01 -17.68
N LEU A 9 -8.08 -21.11 -17.24
CA LEU A 9 -7.61 -21.28 -15.86
C LEU A 9 -6.31 -20.50 -15.59
N ALA A 10 -5.52 -20.21 -16.62
CA ALA A 10 -4.30 -19.41 -16.50
C ALA A 10 -4.56 -17.90 -16.35
N LEU A 11 -5.73 -17.40 -16.77
CA LEU A 11 -6.09 -15.98 -16.66
C LEU A 11 -6.66 -15.57 -15.29
N SER A 12 -6.93 -16.52 -14.39
CA SER A 12 -7.58 -16.23 -13.11
C SER A 12 -6.62 -16.19 -11.93
N VAL A 13 -5.32 -16.01 -12.13
CA VAL A 13 -4.41 -15.73 -11.01
C VAL A 13 -4.64 -14.28 -10.59
N PRO A 14 -5.25 -14.00 -9.43
CA PRO A 14 -5.33 -12.63 -8.95
C PRO A 14 -3.89 -12.18 -8.68
N VAL A 15 -3.45 -11.13 -9.35
CA VAL A 15 -2.23 -10.39 -8.99
C VAL A 15 -2.54 -9.60 -7.72
N ALA A 16 -2.85 -10.31 -6.64
CA ALA A 16 -3.10 -9.76 -5.34
C ALA A 16 -1.77 -9.75 -4.60
N GLY A 17 -1.07 -8.61 -4.60
CA GLY A 17 0.01 -8.42 -3.63
C GLY A 17 1.11 -7.41 -3.96
N MET A 18 1.24 -6.90 -5.18
CA MET A 18 2.42 -6.09 -5.55
C MET A 18 2.05 -4.88 -6.40
N ALA A 19 1.32 -3.92 -5.81
CA ALA A 19 1.03 -2.64 -6.47
C ALA A 19 1.34 -1.43 -5.56
N GLN A 20 1.97 -1.65 -4.41
CA GLN A 20 2.40 -0.58 -3.51
C GLN A 20 3.76 -0.92 -2.88
N HIS A 21 4.58 0.11 -2.74
CA HIS A 21 5.81 0.07 -1.95
C HIS A 21 5.53 0.70 -0.58
N THR A 22 5.91 0.01 0.49
CA THR A 22 5.77 0.52 1.85
C THR A 22 7.16 0.83 2.42
N ASP A 23 7.34 2.03 2.93
CA ASP A 23 8.56 2.45 3.62
C ASP A 23 8.25 2.96 5.03
N THR A 24 9.23 2.92 5.91
CA THR A 24 9.15 3.42 7.29
C THR A 24 10.23 4.44 7.52
N LEU A 25 9.83 5.71 7.65
CA LEU A 25 10.76 6.82 7.86
C LEU A 25 10.82 7.16 9.35
N ARG A 26 12.06 7.33 9.85
CA ARG A 26 12.31 7.82 11.22
C ARG A 26 12.95 9.20 11.16
N PHE A 27 12.42 10.14 11.93
CA PHE A 27 12.95 11.51 12.01
C PHE A 27 12.76 12.12 13.40
N ARG A 28 13.61 13.09 13.75
CA ARG A 28 13.46 13.89 14.97
C ARG A 28 12.44 15.01 14.72
N SER A 29 11.33 15.01 15.45
CA SER A 29 10.35 16.10 15.40
C SER A 29 10.80 17.25 16.31
N GLN A 30 11.00 18.44 15.72
CA GLN A 30 11.30 19.65 16.49
C GLN A 30 10.11 20.13 17.32
N ALA A 31 8.89 20.05 16.77
CA ALA A 31 7.68 20.52 17.44
C ALA A 31 7.32 19.72 18.70
N MET A 32 7.76 18.46 18.75
CA MET A 32 7.46 17.54 19.86
C MET A 32 8.69 17.16 20.67
N ASP A 33 9.86 17.68 20.30
CA ASP A 33 11.18 17.30 20.82
C ASP A 33 11.32 15.78 21.06
N ALA A 34 10.94 15.00 20.04
CA ALA A 34 10.85 13.55 20.13
C ALA A 34 11.14 12.88 18.79
N ASP A 35 11.65 11.64 18.82
CA ASP A 35 11.79 10.82 17.62
C ASP A 35 10.42 10.31 17.18
N ARG A 36 10.16 10.37 15.88
CA ARG A 36 8.91 9.97 15.25
C ARG A 36 9.17 8.96 14.16
N LEU A 37 8.18 8.11 13.96
CA LEU A 37 8.15 7.09 12.92
C LEU A 37 6.86 7.29 12.13
N VAL A 38 6.98 7.27 10.81
CA VAL A 38 5.84 7.33 9.89
C VAL A 38 5.95 6.20 8.88
N VAL A 39 4.81 5.60 8.56
CA VAL A 39 4.70 4.59 7.49
C VAL A 39 4.19 5.29 6.24
N VAL A 40 4.87 5.08 5.12
CA VAL A 40 4.56 5.70 3.83
C VAL A 40 4.18 4.61 2.83
N HIS A 41 3.00 4.74 2.23
CA HIS A 41 2.58 3.89 1.12
C HIS A 41 2.70 4.66 -0.18
N LEU A 42 3.55 4.16 -1.08
CA LEU A 42 3.75 4.70 -2.41
C LEU A 42 3.16 3.73 -3.43
N PRO A 43 2.08 4.09 -4.14
CA PRO A 43 1.50 3.22 -5.15
C PRO A 43 2.48 3.00 -6.31
N GLU A 44 2.63 1.79 -6.83
CA GLU A 44 3.59 1.48 -7.90
C GLU A 44 3.31 2.25 -9.19
N PHE A 45 2.07 2.66 -9.44
CA PHE A 45 1.72 3.47 -10.59
C PHE A 45 2.32 4.89 -10.56
N HIS A 46 2.90 5.33 -9.44
CA HIS A 46 3.65 6.59 -9.37
C HIS A 46 4.78 6.65 -10.39
N ARG A 47 5.36 5.51 -10.78
CA ARG A 47 6.45 5.44 -11.77
C ARG A 47 6.04 5.92 -13.16
N TYR A 48 4.74 6.04 -13.42
CA TYR A 48 4.17 6.52 -14.67
C TYR A 48 3.73 7.98 -14.60
N ALA A 49 3.84 8.62 -13.44
CA ALA A 49 3.51 10.03 -13.30
C ALA A 49 4.60 10.88 -13.98
N SER A 50 4.17 11.93 -14.71
CA SER A 50 5.08 12.98 -15.18
C SER A 50 5.65 13.76 -13.99
N GLU A 51 6.88 14.26 -14.10
CA GLU A 51 7.50 15.14 -13.09
C GLU A 51 6.68 16.42 -12.84
N GLU A 52 5.84 16.81 -13.79
CA GLU A 52 4.95 17.98 -13.70
C GLU A 52 3.70 17.71 -12.84
N VAL A 53 3.35 16.45 -12.58
CA VAL A 53 2.12 16.07 -11.86
C VAL A 53 2.46 15.70 -10.43
N ARG A 54 1.99 16.52 -9.47
CA ARG A 54 2.11 16.21 -8.05
C ARG A 54 1.07 15.19 -7.62
N MET A 55 1.51 14.19 -6.86
CA MET A 55 0.63 13.17 -6.30
C MET A 55 -0.14 13.73 -5.09
N PRO A 56 -1.42 13.37 -4.91
CA PRO A 56 -2.14 13.69 -3.69
C PRO A 56 -1.54 12.95 -2.50
N VAL A 57 -1.50 13.61 -1.34
CA VAL A 57 -1.03 13.03 -0.08
C VAL A 57 -2.21 12.90 0.87
N ILE A 58 -2.41 11.68 1.38
CA ILE A 58 -3.42 11.38 2.40
C ILE A 58 -2.67 11.16 3.71
N VAL A 59 -2.99 11.94 4.73
CA VAL A 59 -2.42 11.79 6.07
C VAL A 59 -3.45 11.08 6.95
N VAL A 60 -3.07 9.91 7.47
CA VAL A 60 -3.88 9.16 8.42
C VAL A 60 -3.28 9.35 9.81
N LEU A 61 -4.10 9.83 10.73
CA LEU A 61 -3.73 10.00 12.14
C LEU A 61 -4.23 8.79 12.94
N ASP A 62 -3.52 8.45 14.02
CA ASP A 62 -3.88 7.39 14.97
C ASP A 62 -4.07 5.98 14.36
N GLY A 63 -3.53 5.74 13.17
CA GLY A 63 -3.53 4.41 12.58
C GLY A 63 -2.53 3.49 13.27
N GLN A 64 -2.96 2.26 13.58
CA GLN A 64 -2.08 1.26 14.15
C GLN A 64 -1.09 0.75 13.10
N HIS A 65 0.16 0.51 13.48
CA HIS A 65 1.22 0.10 12.55
C HIS A 65 0.86 -1.20 11.80
N GLU A 66 0.20 -2.12 12.49
CA GLU A 66 -0.24 -3.41 11.97
C GLU A 66 -1.25 -3.26 10.83
N TRP A 67 -2.07 -2.19 10.84
CA TRP A 67 -3.04 -1.92 9.76
C TRP A 67 -2.35 -1.64 8.42
N PHE A 68 -1.11 -1.17 8.47
CA PHE A 68 -0.36 -0.71 7.30
C PHE A 68 0.66 -1.73 6.81
N VAL A 69 1.26 -2.51 7.70
CA VAL A 69 2.30 -3.48 7.34
C VAL A 69 1.73 -4.86 7.01
N GLY A 70 0.56 -5.19 7.52
CA GLY A 70 -0.11 -6.47 7.27
C GLY A 70 -1.58 -6.38 7.63
N PRO A 71 -2.41 -5.72 6.81
CA PRO A 71 -3.81 -5.51 7.13
C PRO A 71 -4.49 -6.85 7.36
N VAL A 72 -4.80 -7.15 8.62
CA VAL A 72 -5.64 -8.29 8.98
C VAL A 72 -7.00 -8.00 8.39
N VAL A 73 -7.59 -8.99 7.69
CA VAL A 73 -8.96 -8.89 7.18
C VAL A 73 -9.83 -8.42 8.34
N ASN A 74 -10.48 -7.28 8.15
CA ASN A 74 -11.25 -6.66 9.21
C ASN A 74 -12.44 -7.56 9.57
N ASP A 75 -12.43 -8.13 10.77
CA ASP A 75 -13.45 -9.07 11.24
C ASP A 75 -14.72 -8.38 11.78
N ILE A 76 -14.84 -7.05 11.66
CA ILE A 76 -16.03 -6.31 12.12
C ILE A 76 -17.24 -6.75 11.30
N ARG A 77 -18.21 -7.38 11.98
CA ARG A 77 -19.53 -7.69 11.45
C ARG A 77 -20.54 -6.69 12.02
N TYR A 78 -21.38 -6.13 11.15
CA TYR A 78 -22.49 -5.24 11.49
C TYR A 78 -23.72 -6.02 11.96
#